data_AF-A0A374TE41-F1
#
_entry.id   AF-A0A374TE41-F1
#
_cell.length_a   1.000
_cell.length_b   1.000
_cell.length_c   1.000
_cell.angle_alpha   90.00
_cell.angle_beta   90.00
_cell.angle_gamma   90.00
#
_symmetry.space_group_name_H-M   'P 1'
#
loop_
_entity.id
_entity.type
_entity.pdbx_description
1 polymer ?
#
loop_
_entity_poly.entity_id
_entity_poly.type
_entity_poly.pdbx_seq_one_letter_code
_entity_poly.pdbx_strand_id
1 'polypeptide(L)'
;CPSLEAQDYVILNSTSNVDKAIDALHGYERISCLLDNDDAGRKATLAIENALGYRVRDASHLYCEYKDLNDYLCGVKSKQSVHQVQPVKQTVPPRKRGAALGI
;
A
#
# COMPACT_ATOMS: atom_id res chain seq x y z
N CYS A 1 -3.16 -21.53 8.99
CA CYS A 1 -3.78 -20.62 7.99
C CYS A 1 -4.59 -19.59 8.76
N PRO A 2 -4.29 -18.28 8.70
CA PRO A 2 -5.12 -17.31 9.39
C PRO A 2 -6.48 -17.25 8.67
N SER A 3 -7.56 -17.39 9.43
CA SER A 3 -8.93 -17.20 8.95
C SER A 3 -9.16 -15.71 8.66
N LEU A 4 -9.72 -15.37 7.51
CA LEU A 4 -10.09 -14.00 7.12
C LEU A 4 -11.04 -13.31 8.12
N GLU A 5 -11.73 -14.07 8.98
CA GLU A 5 -12.62 -13.54 10.02
C GLU A 5 -11.90 -13.10 11.30
N ALA A 6 -10.58 -13.31 11.41
CA ALA A 6 -9.80 -13.03 12.61
C ALA A 6 -8.62 -12.07 12.36
N GLN A 7 -8.66 -11.29 11.28
CA GLN A 7 -7.59 -10.38 10.90
C GLN A 7 -8.10 -8.97 10.65
N ASP A 8 -7.53 -8.03 11.40
CA ASP A 8 -7.79 -6.60 11.26
C ASP A 8 -6.76 -5.94 10.36
N TYR A 9 -7.20 -4.92 9.61
CA TYR A 9 -6.35 -4.15 8.70
C TYR A 9 -6.40 -2.67 9.06
N VAL A 10 -5.23 -2.05 9.14
CA VAL A 10 -5.09 -0.61 9.35
C VAL A 10 -4.48 0.01 8.11
N ILE A 11 -5.20 0.93 7.47
CA ILE A 11 -4.70 1.69 6.32
C ILE A 11 -4.25 3.06 6.83
N LEU A 12 -2.93 3.29 6.83
CA LEU A 12 -2.36 4.51 7.39
C LEU A 12 -2.70 5.77 6.59
N ASN A 13 -3.00 5.64 5.29
CA ASN A 13 -3.16 6.71 4.29
C ASN A 13 -1.93 7.62 4.11
N SER A 14 -1.07 7.74 5.11
CA SER A 14 0.19 8.47 5.11
C SER A 14 1.12 7.91 6.20
N THR A 15 2.43 7.93 5.97
CA THR A 15 3.44 7.57 6.97
C THR A 15 3.49 8.53 8.16
N SER A 16 2.88 9.71 8.06
CA SER A 16 2.71 10.63 9.19
C SER A 16 1.77 10.10 10.28
N ASN A 17 0.97 9.06 9.99
CA ASN A 17 0.05 8.45 10.95
C ASN A 17 0.65 7.24 11.69
N VAL A 18 1.95 6.95 11.51
CA VAL A 18 2.62 5.80 12.13
C VAL A 18 2.49 5.81 13.65
N ASP A 19 2.68 6.97 14.31
CA ASP A 19 2.60 7.06 15.77
C ASP A 19 1.22 6.63 16.30
N LYS A 20 0.15 7.10 15.65
CA LYS A 20 -1.23 6.72 16.01
C LYS A 20 -1.50 5.25 15.74
N ALA A 21 -0.87 4.69 14.72
CA ALA A 21 -1.04 3.29 14.39
C ALA A 21 -0.31 2.39 15.37
N ILE A 22 0.86 2.79 15.88
CA ILE A 22 1.56 2.04 16.93
C ILE A 22 0.64 1.88 18.16
N ASP A 23 -0.06 2.93 18.57
CA ASP A 23 -1.03 2.86 19.68
C ASP A 23 -2.15 1.83 19.40
N ALA A 24 -2.70 1.84 18.19
CA ALA A 24 -3.74 0.89 17.79
C ALA A 24 -3.22 -0.55 17.67
N LEU A 25 -1.96 -0.72 17.25
CA LEU A 25 -1.33 -2.02 17.00
C LEU A 25 -0.79 -2.67 18.29
N HIS A 26 -0.65 -1.93 19.39
CA HIS A 26 -0.05 -2.42 20.64
C HIS A 26 -0.74 -3.67 21.22
N GLY A 27 -2.06 -3.81 21.00
CA GLY A 27 -2.86 -4.96 21.45
C GLY A 27 -2.67 -6.24 20.61
N TYR A 28 -2.01 -6.16 19.46
CA TYR A 28 -1.88 -7.29 18.54
C TYR A 28 -0.61 -8.09 18.82
N GLU A 29 -0.72 -9.42 18.72
CA GLU A 29 0.42 -10.34 18.92
C GLU A 29 1.31 -10.44 17.66
N ARG A 30 0.70 -10.34 16.48
CA ARG A 30 1.38 -10.46 15.18
C ARG A 30 0.99 -9.31 14.28
N ILE A 31 1.98 -8.57 13.82
CA ILE A 31 1.79 -7.39 12.99
C ILE A 31 2.61 -7.60 11.72
N SER A 32 1.95 -7.52 10.58
CA SER A 32 2.61 -7.55 9.28
C SER A 32 2.56 -6.16 8.67
N CYS A 33 3.73 -5.61 8.35
CA CYS A 33 3.84 -4.31 7.69
C CYS A 33 3.93 -4.52 6.18
N LEU A 34 2.90 -4.07 5.46
CA LEU A 34 2.84 -4.09 4.00
C LEU A 34 2.89 -2.63 3.49
N LEU A 35 4.01 -1.95 3.74
CA LEU A 35 4.23 -0.55 3.36
C LEU A 35 4.98 -0.43 2.02
N ASP A 36 4.97 0.77 1.45
CA ASP A 36 5.63 1.05 0.17
C ASP A 36 7.14 0.74 0.20
N ASN A 37 7.70 0.30 -0.92
CA ASN A 37 9.14 -0.01 -1.08
C ASN A 37 10.01 1.25 -1.25
N ASP A 38 9.61 2.37 -0.67
CA ASP A 38 10.36 3.62 -0.70
C ASP A 38 11.00 3.95 0.65
N ASP A 39 11.72 5.06 0.72
CA ASP A 39 12.38 5.49 1.97
C ASP A 39 11.38 5.81 3.08
N ALA A 40 10.17 6.27 2.74
CA ALA A 40 9.16 6.62 3.72
C ALA A 40 8.54 5.36 4.33
N GLY A 41 8.20 4.38 3.51
CA GLY A 41 7.70 3.08 3.94
C GLY A 41 8.73 2.32 4.78
N ARG A 42 10.01 2.28 4.37
CA ARG A 42 11.08 1.65 5.16
C ARG A 42 11.29 2.30 6.52
N LYS A 43 11.28 3.63 6.59
CA LYS A 43 11.37 4.37 7.88
C LYS A 43 10.16 4.09 8.77
N ALA A 44 8.97 4.02 8.19
CA ALA A 44 7.74 3.70 8.93
C ALA A 44 7.78 2.27 9.49
N THR A 45 8.19 1.27 8.69
CA THR A 45 8.37 -0.11 9.18
C THR A 45 9.36 -0.15 10.33
N LEU A 46 10.53 0.49 10.18
CA LEU A 46 11.53 0.54 11.24
C LEU A 46 11.00 1.21 12.53
N ALA A 47 10.21 2.27 12.41
CA ALA A 47 9.60 2.93 13.56
C ALA A 47 8.62 2.00 14.31
N ILE A 48 7.81 1.24 13.56
CA ILE A 48 6.87 0.26 14.13
C ILE A 48 7.63 -0.91 14.77
N GLU A 49 8.67 -1.42 14.11
CA GLU A 49 9.55 -2.47 14.63
C GLU A 49 10.26 -2.04 15.92
N ASN A 50 10.76 -0.81 15.97
CA ASN A 50 11.40 -0.28 17.18
C ASN A 50 10.41 -0.15 18.35
N ALA A 51 9.15 0.17 18.08
CA ALA A 51 8.13 0.35 19.10
C ALA A 51 7.52 -0.97 19.61
N LEU A 52 7.30 -1.95 18.71
CA LEU A 52 6.53 -3.17 19.01
C LEU A 52 7.37 -4.45 18.96
N GLY A 53 8.65 -4.33 18.58
CA GLY A 53 9.66 -5.38 18.66
C GLY A 53 9.37 -6.59 17.76
N TYR A 54 9.62 -7.78 18.29
CA TYR A 54 9.62 -9.05 17.55
C TYR A 54 8.25 -9.45 16.94
N ARG A 55 7.18 -8.76 17.32
CA ARG A 55 5.82 -8.98 16.83
C ARG A 55 5.64 -8.48 15.40
N VAL A 56 6.48 -7.53 14.99
CA VAL A 56 6.42 -6.90 13.68
C VAL A 56 7.22 -7.72 12.68
N ARG A 57 6.64 -7.88 11.50
CA ARG A 57 7.28 -8.53 10.35
C ARG A 57 7.14 -7.64 9.14
N ASP A 58 8.27 -7.22 8.59
CA ASP A 58 8.30 -6.58 7.29
C ASP A 58 7.92 -7.59 6.20
N ALA A 59 6.84 -7.31 5.47
CA ALA A 59 6.37 -8.11 4.34
C ALA A 59 6.70 -7.47 2.98
N SER A 60 7.43 -6.35 2.97
CA SER A 60 7.85 -5.63 1.75
C SER A 60 8.63 -6.52 0.77
N HIS A 61 9.40 -7.47 1.32
CA HIS A 61 10.15 -8.47 0.56
C HIS A 61 9.28 -9.35 -0.36
N LEU A 62 7.99 -9.52 -0.05
CA LEU A 62 7.07 -10.31 -0.88
C LEU A 62 6.78 -9.67 -2.24
N TYR A 63 7.01 -8.36 -2.35
CA TYR A 63 6.78 -7.58 -3.57
C TYR A 63 7.95 -6.66 -3.88
N CYS A 64 9.19 -7.11 -3.62
CA CYS A 64 10.40 -6.30 -3.78
C CYS A 64 10.65 -5.77 -5.21
N GLU A 65 10.09 -6.41 -6.23
CA GLU A 65 10.17 -5.95 -7.63
C GLU A 65 9.14 -4.86 -7.98
N TYR A 66 8.26 -4.51 -7.05
CA TYR A 66 7.15 -3.59 -7.25
C TYR A 66 7.28 -2.37 -6.33
N LYS A 67 6.67 -1.26 -6.73
CA LYS A 67 6.75 -0.03 -5.94
C LYS A 67 6.02 -0.16 -4.61
N ASP A 68 4.86 -0.79 -4.63
CA ASP A 68 3.97 -0.95 -3.49
C ASP A 68 3.10 -2.21 -3.64
N LEU A 69 2.34 -2.53 -2.59
CA LEU A 69 1.46 -3.70 -2.60
C LEU A 69 0.38 -3.59 -3.69
N ASN A 70 -0.12 -2.39 -3.98
CA ASN A 70 -1.17 -2.21 -4.99
C ASN A 70 -0.63 -2.50 -6.39
N ASP A 71 0.58 -2.03 -6.69
CA ASP A 71 1.29 -2.30 -7.94
C ASP A 71 1.55 -3.80 -8.11
N TYR A 72 1.98 -4.48 -7.04
CA TYR A 72 2.09 -5.94 -7.03
C TYR A 72 0.77 -6.63 -7.35
N LEU A 73 -0.30 -6.28 -6.63
CA LEU A 73 -1.61 -6.91 -6.81
C LEU A 73 -2.19 -6.64 -8.22
N CYS A 74 -1.97 -5.44 -8.78
CA CYS A 74 -2.39 -5.11 -10.14
C CYS A 74 -1.52 -5.83 -11.20
N GLY A 75 -0.22 -5.96 -10.94
CA GLY A 75 0.71 -6.74 -11.76
C GLY A 75 0.38 -8.23 -11.79
N VAL A 76 0.00 -8.82 -10.66
CA VAL A 76 -0.43 -10.22 -10.59
C VAL A 76 -1.75 -10.43 -11.33
N LYS A 77 -2.72 -9.53 -11.15
CA LYS A 77 -4.01 -9.58 -11.87
C LYS A 77 -3.85 -9.45 -13.38
N SER A 78 -2.94 -8.59 -13.85
CA SER A 78 -2.65 -8.46 -15.28
C SER A 78 -1.93 -9.69 -15.85
N LYS A 79 -1.02 -10.32 -15.09
CA LYS A 79 -0.43 -11.63 -15.46
C LYS A 79 -1.45 -12.78 -15.48
N GLN A 80 -2.49 -12.74 -14.63
CA GLN A 80 -3.61 -13.70 -14.68
C GLN A 80 -4.62 -13.40 -15.80
N SER A 81 -4.81 -12.13 -16.17
CA SER A 81 -5.71 -11.69 -17.25
C SER A 81 -5.24 -12.09 -18.65
N VAL A 82 -4.02 -12.63 -18.82
CA VAL A 82 -3.61 -13.23 -20.10
C VAL A 82 -4.47 -14.47 -20.45
N HIS A 83 -5.26 -15.02 -19.51
CA HIS A 83 -6.31 -16.01 -19.81
C HIS A 83 -7.75 -15.47 -19.87
N GLN A 84 -7.98 -14.17 -19.60
CA GLN A 84 -9.27 -13.52 -19.83
C GLN A 84 -9.04 -12.08 -20.29
N VAL A 85 -8.91 -11.91 -21.60
CA VAL A 85 -8.91 -10.61 -22.27
C VAL A 85 -10.32 -10.01 -22.25
N GLN A 86 -10.46 -8.81 -21.68
CA GLN A 86 -11.46 -7.84 -22.13
C GLN A 86 -10.77 -6.47 -22.32
N PRO A 87 -10.94 -5.80 -23.48
CA PRO A 87 -10.23 -4.56 -23.79
C PRO A 87 -10.84 -3.37 -23.05
N VAL A 88 -10.03 -2.65 -22.26
CA VAL A 88 -10.45 -1.40 -21.62
C VAL A 88 -10.37 -0.25 -22.64
N LYS A 89 -11.49 0.42 -22.90
CA LYS A 89 -11.54 1.68 -23.66
C LYS A 89 -10.92 2.79 -22.80
N GLN A 90 -9.81 3.38 -23.26
CA GLN A 90 -9.27 4.61 -22.70
C GLN A 90 -10.19 5.79 -23.05
N THR A 91 -10.85 6.37 -22.05
CA THR A 91 -11.40 7.74 -22.14
C THR A 91 -10.58 8.64 -21.25
N VAL A 92 -9.61 9.34 -21.84
CA VAL A 92 -8.94 10.49 -21.21
C VAL A 92 -9.84 11.73 -21.38
N PRO A 93 -10.24 12.44 -20.31
CA PRO A 93 -10.92 13.72 -20.45
C PRO A 93 -9.90 14.84 -20.81
N PRO A 94 -10.26 15.78 -21.71
CA PRO A 94 -9.34 16.83 -22.15
C PRO A 94 -9.13 17.91 -21.07
N ARG A 95 -7.86 18.23 -20.84
CA ARG A 95 -7.36 19.30 -19.96
C ARG A 95 -7.66 20.67 -20.57
N LYS A 96 -8.55 21.47 -19.95
CA LYS A 96 -8.80 22.86 -20.38
C LYS A 96 -7.59 23.73 -20.03
N ARG A 97 -6.95 24.32 -21.05
CA ARG A 97 -5.97 25.41 -20.92
C ARG A 97 -6.72 26.74 -20.81
N GLY A 98 -6.31 27.57 -19.86
CA GLY A 98 -6.86 28.92 -19.71
C GLY A 98 -6.52 29.82 -20.89
N ALA A 99 -7.37 30.81 -21.13
CA ALA A 99 -7.08 31.97 -21.97
C ALA A 99 -7.59 33.20 -21.23
N ALA A 100 -6.67 34.12 -20.95
CA ALA A 100 -6.98 35.52 -20.71
C ALA A 100 -6.96 36.26 -22.07
N LEU A 101 -7.61 37.43 -22.07
CA LEU A 101 -7.39 38.62 -22.92
C LEU A 101 -8.50 38.98 -23.93
N GLY A 102 -9.06 40.19 -23.74
CA GLY A 102 -9.50 41.09 -24.81
C GLY A 102 -11.01 41.18 -25.03
N ILE A 103 -11.66 42.20 -24.48
CA ILE A 103 -11.99 43.48 -25.15
C ILE A 103 -12.30 44.56 -24.11
#